data_AF-A0A962EDR5-F1
#
_entry.id   AF-A0A962EDR5-F1
#
_cell.length_a   1.000
_cell.length_b   1.000
_cell.length_c   1.000
_cell.angle_alpha   90.00
_cell.angle_beta   90.00
_cell.angle_gamma   90.00
#
_symmetry.space_group_name_H-M   'P 1'
#
loop_
_entity.id
_entity.type
_entity.pdbx_description
1 polymer ?
#
loop_
_entity_poly.entity_id
_entity_poly.type
_entity_poly.pdbx_seq_one_letter_code
_entity_poly.pdbx_strand_id
1 'polypeptide(L)'
;MNALRCWILILITWGAPMLAVAAICPSPALLVAPDSRFEVSEPVPGEVIVRDLETGLEWQQCPQGRSGPTCGGTESRVSWSAALELARTSNHGGFDDWRLPTIHELYSVLEWGCHLPALNQTHFPGEVGGRLYWSSTSDVVLPDRVLVIDTSRGDSGNSQAKTGSWSVRLVRGGDSWGSFNVAALPDPFAFAEQLDVPVDDLRQSEVITISGLNVPTQVSVMGGSEAAFALNAGPFVSSPQLAVNGDQIQVRHRAAPTPSTMVTTRLRVGGSSAEFRSTTIPGQRVGGSVAGLLGAGLVLRLNGVEDLPIAADGTFQFAAELLMGDSYAVTVAGQPTVPVQECTVADGSGIVPNGGVSNVLISCQTVRFPVGGIVNGLLGSGLLLRNNGGD
;
A
#
# COMPACT_ATOMS: atom_id res chain seq x y z
N MET A 1 52.68 69.93 -2.98
CA MET A 1 53.54 68.73 -3.12
C MET A 1 52.67 67.52 -2.85
N ASN A 2 52.45 66.72 -3.90
CA ASN A 2 51.55 65.57 -3.93
C ASN A 2 52.06 64.44 -3.02
N ALA A 3 51.20 63.93 -2.13
CA ALA A 3 51.44 62.66 -1.47
C ALA A 3 50.43 61.63 -2.03
N LEU A 4 50.95 60.68 -2.81
CA LEU A 4 50.24 59.50 -3.27
C LEU A 4 49.65 58.73 -2.08
N ARG A 5 48.35 58.46 -2.09
CA ARG A 5 47.74 57.44 -1.22
C ARG A 5 47.57 56.15 -2.01
N CYS A 6 48.31 55.15 -1.57
CA CYS A 6 48.33 53.79 -2.08
C CYS A 6 46.97 53.11 -1.84
N TRP A 7 46.48 52.41 -2.85
CA TRP A 7 45.22 51.68 -2.84
C TRP A 7 45.41 50.32 -2.16
N ILE A 8 44.57 50.01 -1.16
CA ILE A 8 44.32 48.62 -0.73
C ILE A 8 42.87 48.33 -1.08
N LEU A 9 42.67 47.64 -2.21
CA LEU A 9 41.41 47.03 -2.59
C LEU A 9 41.23 45.77 -1.73
N ILE A 10 40.41 45.86 -0.69
CA ILE A 10 39.93 44.70 0.05
C ILE A 10 38.93 43.98 -0.85
N LEU A 11 39.36 42.89 -1.48
CA LEU A 11 38.48 41.93 -2.15
C LEU A 11 37.64 41.23 -1.07
N ILE A 12 36.43 41.74 -0.84
CA ILE A 12 35.40 41.01 -0.11
C ILE A 12 34.95 39.89 -1.06
N THR A 13 35.50 38.70 -0.88
CA THR A 13 34.95 37.49 -1.51
C THR A 13 33.59 37.24 -0.88
N TRP A 14 32.52 37.63 -1.59
CA TRP A 14 31.20 37.10 -1.31
C TRP A 14 31.29 35.60 -1.57
N GLY A 15 31.37 34.82 -0.49
CA GLY A 15 31.17 33.38 -0.60
C GLY A 15 29.83 33.18 -1.29
N ALA A 16 29.83 32.53 -2.45
CA ALA A 16 28.60 32.13 -3.10
C ALA A 16 27.76 31.40 -2.05
N PRO A 17 26.52 31.83 -1.77
CA PRO A 17 25.67 31.07 -0.87
C PRO A 17 25.59 29.67 -1.44
N MET A 18 25.97 28.67 -0.64
CA MET A 18 25.69 27.28 -0.98
C MET A 18 24.19 27.22 -1.30
N LEU A 19 23.87 26.85 -2.54
CA LEU A 19 22.50 26.56 -2.95
C LEU A 19 21.97 25.49 -2.00
N ALA A 20 21.11 25.88 -1.06
CA ALA A 20 20.29 24.93 -0.35
C ALA A 20 19.41 24.24 -1.40
N VAL A 21 19.52 22.91 -1.51
CA VAL A 21 18.57 22.14 -2.30
C VAL A 21 17.23 22.28 -1.59
N ALA A 22 16.30 23.05 -2.18
CA ALA A 22 14.96 23.19 -1.66
C ALA A 22 14.22 21.85 -1.78
N ALA A 23 13.35 21.55 -0.80
CA ALA A 23 12.51 20.37 -0.82
C ALA A 23 11.77 20.25 -2.18
N ILE A 24 11.80 19.06 -2.78
CA ILE A 24 11.10 18.79 -4.03
C ILE A 24 9.73 18.24 -3.67
N CYS A 25 8.71 19.08 -3.82
CA CYS A 25 7.31 18.75 -3.53
C CYS A 25 6.51 18.78 -4.86
N PRO A 26 6.10 17.62 -5.42
CA PRO A 26 5.44 17.55 -6.73
C PRO A 26 4.08 18.27 -6.80
N SER A 27 3.42 18.48 -5.64
CA SER A 27 2.18 19.24 -5.55
C SER A 27 1.99 19.86 -4.17
N PRO A 28 1.87 21.20 -4.04
CA PRO A 28 1.54 21.86 -2.77
C PRO A 28 0.18 21.49 -2.19
N ALA A 29 -0.73 20.94 -3.01
CA ALA A 29 -2.06 20.52 -2.58
C ALA A 29 -2.09 19.18 -1.81
N LEU A 30 -0.94 18.52 -1.68
CA LEU A 30 -0.79 17.22 -1.00
C LEU A 30 0.12 17.29 0.23
N LEU A 31 0.37 18.50 0.75
CA LEU A 31 1.16 18.67 1.97
C LEU A 31 0.39 18.14 3.18
N VAL A 32 0.98 17.18 3.89
CA VAL A 32 0.43 16.56 5.11
C VAL A 32 0.97 17.22 6.39
N ALA A 33 2.01 18.05 6.28
CA ALA A 33 2.58 18.85 7.36
C ALA A 33 2.83 20.31 6.91
N PRO A 34 1.78 21.05 6.49
CA PRO A 34 1.92 22.42 6.01
C PRO A 34 2.32 23.39 7.12
N ASP A 35 2.82 24.59 6.75
CA ASP A 35 3.25 25.62 7.71
C ASP A 35 2.18 25.98 8.74
N SER A 36 0.89 25.95 8.35
CA SER A 36 -0.25 26.25 9.22
C SER A 36 -0.48 25.25 10.35
N ARG A 37 0.16 24.07 10.30
CA ARG A 37 0.05 23.04 11.33
C ARG A 37 0.96 23.31 12.52
N PHE A 38 1.97 24.17 12.38
CA PHE A 38 2.99 24.34 13.42
C PHE A 38 2.97 25.74 14.02
N GLU A 39 3.10 25.79 15.35
CA GLU A 39 3.34 26.99 16.13
C GLU A 39 4.75 26.98 16.70
N VAL A 40 5.44 28.12 16.63
CA VAL A 40 6.81 28.25 17.13
C VAL A 40 6.82 29.04 18.42
N SER A 41 7.58 28.55 19.41
CA SER A 41 7.86 29.27 20.65
C SER A 41 9.34 29.25 20.98
N GLU A 42 9.81 30.22 21.76
CA GLU A 42 11.20 30.32 22.21
C GLU A 42 11.22 30.68 23.71
N PRO A 43 10.92 29.72 24.60
CA PRO A 43 10.83 29.98 26.03
C PRO A 43 12.18 30.35 26.66
N VAL A 44 13.27 29.85 26.07
CA VAL A 44 14.65 30.19 26.40
C VAL A 44 15.34 30.75 25.15
N PRO A 45 16.05 31.89 25.23
CA PRO A 45 16.71 32.48 24.07
C PRO A 45 17.68 31.52 23.37
N GLY A 46 17.49 31.33 22.07
CA GLY A 46 18.23 30.41 21.20
C GLY A 46 17.70 28.99 21.17
N GLU A 47 16.70 28.64 21.99
CA GLU A 47 16.17 27.29 22.15
C GLU A 47 14.71 27.22 21.68
N VAL A 48 14.56 27.11 20.36
CA VAL A 48 13.26 27.12 19.69
C VAL A 48 12.56 25.78 19.81
N ILE A 49 11.24 25.83 20.06
CA ILE A 49 10.32 24.70 20.13
C ILE A 49 9.24 24.87 19.06
N VAL A 50 8.96 23.79 18.34
CA VAL A 50 7.93 23.70 17.31
C VAL A 50 6.80 22.83 17.82
N ARG A 51 5.65 23.43 18.14
CA ARG A 51 4.44 22.72 18.50
C ARG A 51 3.68 22.31 17.25
N ASP A 52 3.39 21.03 17.13
CA ASP A 52 2.50 20.48 16.13
C ASP A 52 1.06 20.55 16.65
N LEU A 53 0.21 21.34 15.99
CA LEU A 53 -1.18 21.55 16.41
C LEU A 53 -2.09 20.36 16.17
N GLU A 54 -1.67 19.41 15.32
CA GLU A 54 -2.45 18.22 15.02
C GLU A 54 -2.18 17.10 16.03
N THR A 55 -0.92 16.96 16.46
CA THR A 55 -0.53 15.93 17.45
C THR A 55 -0.42 16.47 18.88
N GLY A 56 -0.38 17.79 19.06
CA GLY A 56 -0.08 18.46 20.31
C GLY A 56 1.39 18.35 20.75
N LEU A 57 2.21 17.59 20.02
CA LEU A 57 3.61 17.33 20.35
C LEU A 57 4.46 18.58 20.13
N GLU A 58 5.46 18.76 20.99
CA GLU A 58 6.43 19.83 20.90
C GLU A 58 7.80 19.26 20.54
N TRP A 59 8.41 19.82 19.52
CA TRP A 59 9.64 19.32 18.92
C TRP A 59 10.76 20.34 19.09
N GLN A 60 11.99 19.87 19.29
CA GLN A 60 13.13 20.74 19.06
C GLN A 60 13.15 21.18 17.59
N GLN A 61 13.36 22.48 17.33
CA GLN A 61 13.47 22.99 15.95
C GLN A 61 14.73 22.48 15.25
N CYS A 62 15.85 22.36 15.97
CA CYS A 62 17.11 21.91 15.41
C CYS A 62 17.47 20.49 15.85
N PRO A 63 18.13 19.70 14.99
CA PRO A 63 18.74 18.45 15.43
C PRO A 63 19.86 18.74 16.44
N GLN A 64 20.14 17.74 17.27
CA GLN A 64 21.10 17.90 18.36
C GLN A 64 22.48 18.38 17.88
N GLY A 65 23.03 19.36 18.61
CA GLY A 65 24.31 20.00 18.28
C GLY A 65 24.21 21.18 17.30
N ARG A 66 23.04 21.40 16.68
CA ARG A 66 22.79 22.56 15.81
C ARG A 66 21.92 23.61 16.50
N SER A 67 22.03 24.86 16.06
CA SER A 67 21.28 25.98 16.65
C SER A 67 21.12 27.15 15.68
N GLY A 68 20.37 28.17 16.14
CA GLY A 68 20.06 29.36 15.36
C GLY A 68 18.93 29.17 14.35
N PRO A 69 18.49 30.25 13.67
CA PRO A 69 17.26 30.27 12.87
C PRO A 69 17.30 29.37 11.62
N THR A 70 18.48 28.91 11.23
CA THR A 70 18.68 28.02 10.08
C THR A 70 19.19 26.63 10.47
N CYS A 71 19.23 26.32 11.78
CA CYS A 71 19.88 25.13 12.33
C CYS A 71 21.26 24.88 11.71
N GLY A 72 22.12 25.90 11.83
CA GLY A 72 23.49 25.88 11.36
C GLY A 72 24.43 25.18 12.33
N GLY A 73 25.70 25.06 11.94
CA GLY A 73 26.75 24.47 12.78
C GLY A 73 26.96 22.97 12.59
N THR A 74 27.72 22.38 13.50
CA THR A 74 28.13 20.96 13.45
C THR A 74 27.12 20.11 14.20
N GLU A 75 26.53 19.14 13.51
CA GLU A 75 25.60 18.19 14.12
C GLU A 75 26.30 17.25 15.10
N SER A 76 25.68 17.00 16.25
CA SER A 76 26.12 15.97 17.19
C SER A 76 25.36 14.67 16.90
N ARG A 77 26.04 13.74 16.22
CA ARG A 77 25.53 12.39 15.96
C ARG A 77 26.04 11.43 17.02
N VAL A 78 25.14 10.63 17.57
CA VAL A 78 25.45 9.81 18.76
C VAL A 78 24.91 8.40 18.62
N SER A 79 25.45 7.48 19.44
CA SER A 79 24.90 6.13 19.58
C SER A 79 23.47 6.17 20.12
N TRP A 80 22.72 5.08 19.92
CA TRP A 80 21.34 5.02 20.39
C TRP A 80 21.25 5.16 21.93
N SER A 81 22.17 4.54 22.65
CA SER A 81 22.24 4.67 24.12
C SER A 81 22.56 6.10 24.57
N ALA A 82 23.43 6.80 23.83
CA ALA A 82 23.73 8.20 24.10
C ALA A 82 22.58 9.14 23.71
N ALA A 83 21.78 8.79 22.69
CA ALA A 83 20.57 9.53 22.32
C ALA A 83 19.51 9.47 23.42
N LEU A 84 19.30 8.29 24.03
CA LEU A 84 18.40 8.12 25.18
C LEU A 84 18.88 8.92 26.39
N GLU A 85 20.19 8.92 26.64
CA GLU A 85 20.77 9.70 27.73
C GLU A 85 20.62 11.20 27.50
N LEU A 86 20.93 11.68 26.29
CA LEU A 86 20.72 13.08 25.91
C LEU A 86 19.27 13.52 26.11
N ALA A 87 18.32 12.66 25.74
CA ALA A 87 16.90 12.94 25.93
C ALA A 87 16.58 13.12 27.42
N ARG A 88 17.00 12.17 28.26
CA ARG A 88 16.77 12.15 29.71
C ARG A 88 17.39 13.34 30.45
N THR A 89 18.50 13.87 29.95
CA THR A 89 19.22 14.98 30.59
C THR A 89 18.99 16.33 29.92
N SER A 90 18.15 16.38 28.87
CA SER A 90 17.87 17.63 28.16
C SER A 90 17.09 18.59 29.05
N ASN A 91 17.46 19.86 29.00
CA ASN A 91 16.72 20.96 29.60
C ASN A 91 16.33 22.03 28.54
N HIS A 92 16.19 21.60 27.28
CA HIS A 92 15.94 22.51 26.15
C HIS A 92 14.62 23.25 26.33
N GLY A 93 14.63 24.56 26.12
CA GLY A 93 13.50 25.45 26.39
C GLY A 93 13.12 25.53 27.86
N GLY A 94 13.98 25.07 28.78
CA GLY A 94 13.70 25.02 30.22
C GLY A 94 12.79 23.86 30.64
N PHE A 95 12.65 22.83 29.81
CA PHE A 95 11.82 21.66 30.08
C PHE A 95 12.65 20.39 30.23
N ASP A 96 12.25 19.50 31.13
CA ASP A 96 12.98 18.30 31.54
C ASP A 96 12.26 16.97 31.18
N ASP A 97 11.17 17.05 30.43
CA ASP A 97 10.33 15.92 29.98
C ASP A 97 10.60 15.51 28.52
N TRP A 98 11.77 15.88 27.98
CA TRP A 98 12.18 15.48 26.64
C TRP A 98 12.44 13.99 26.53
N ARG A 99 12.09 13.43 25.38
CA ARG A 99 12.32 12.03 25.05
C ARG A 99 12.71 11.85 23.59
N LEU A 100 13.30 10.70 23.31
CA LEU A 100 13.53 10.26 21.94
C LEU A 100 12.17 9.87 21.31
N PRO A 101 11.81 10.42 20.14
CA PRO A 101 10.52 10.15 19.52
C PRO A 101 10.43 8.70 19.07
N THR A 102 9.23 8.14 19.09
CA THR A 102 8.96 6.84 18.45
C THR A 102 9.05 6.98 16.93
N ILE A 103 9.11 5.85 16.22
CA ILE A 103 9.12 5.89 14.75
C ILE A 103 7.85 6.56 14.21
N HIS A 104 6.69 6.38 14.86
CA HIS A 104 5.42 6.98 14.46
C HIS A 104 5.36 8.48 14.68
N GLU A 105 5.93 8.99 15.78
CA GLU A 105 6.02 10.43 16.02
C GLU A 105 6.94 11.09 15.00
N LEU A 106 8.07 10.45 14.65
CA LEU A 106 8.91 10.95 13.56
C LEU A 106 8.16 10.97 12.22
N TYR A 107 7.36 9.95 11.94
CA TYR A 107 6.50 9.90 10.75
C TYR A 107 5.47 11.02 10.71
N SER A 108 4.92 11.43 11.86
CA SER A 108 3.85 12.44 11.90
C SER A 108 4.32 13.83 11.50
N VAL A 109 5.61 14.14 11.65
CA VAL A 109 6.21 15.43 11.26
C VAL A 109 6.85 15.43 9.88
N LEU A 110 6.91 14.26 9.22
CA LEU A 110 7.35 14.20 7.83
C LEU A 110 6.33 14.86 6.90
N GLU A 111 6.86 15.38 5.81
CA GLU A 111 6.08 15.86 4.69
C GLU A 111 6.14 14.81 3.57
N TRP A 112 5.15 13.91 3.55
CA TRP A 112 5.14 12.69 2.71
C TRP A 112 5.04 13.01 1.21
N GLY A 113 4.57 14.21 0.88
CA GLY A 113 4.56 14.73 -0.48
C GLY A 113 5.91 15.31 -0.93
N CYS A 114 6.92 15.38 -0.08
CA CYS A 114 8.20 16.02 -0.39
C CYS A 114 9.38 15.04 -0.25
N HIS A 115 10.46 15.31 -0.96
CA HIS A 115 11.74 14.61 -0.80
C HIS A 115 12.90 15.59 -0.91
N LEU A 116 14.06 15.22 -0.35
CA LEU A 116 15.28 16.04 -0.34
C LEU A 116 15.11 17.49 0.21
N PRO A 117 14.55 17.72 1.41
CA PRO A 117 14.09 16.75 2.41
C PRO A 117 12.55 16.63 2.50
N ALA A 118 12.09 15.52 3.05
CA ALA A 118 10.70 15.23 3.40
C ALA A 118 10.31 15.84 4.77
N LEU A 119 10.68 17.09 5.01
CA LEU A 119 10.39 17.83 6.24
C LEU A 119 10.02 19.25 5.90
N ASN A 120 9.08 19.82 6.64
CA ASN A 120 8.74 21.23 6.54
C ASN A 120 9.97 22.09 6.88
N GLN A 121 10.58 22.72 5.87
CA GLN A 121 11.83 23.49 6.03
C GLN A 121 11.63 24.86 6.67
N THR A 122 10.38 25.35 6.75
CA THR A 122 10.06 26.57 7.49
C THR A 122 10.21 26.33 9.00
N HIS A 123 9.71 25.18 9.46
CA HIS A 123 9.67 24.85 10.89
C HIS A 123 10.82 23.96 11.36
N PHE A 124 11.39 23.14 10.47
CA PHE A 124 12.54 22.27 10.71
C PHE A 124 13.67 22.56 9.70
N PRO A 125 14.32 23.74 9.80
CA PRO A 125 15.28 24.19 8.81
C PRO A 125 16.61 23.42 8.88
N GLY A 126 17.43 23.61 7.84
CA GLY A 126 18.81 23.12 7.81
C GLY A 126 18.95 21.64 7.46
N GLU A 127 17.90 20.99 6.95
CA GLU A 127 17.95 19.65 6.35
C GLU A 127 18.48 19.71 4.92
N VAL A 128 19.77 19.37 4.73
CA VAL A 128 20.41 19.36 3.41
C VAL A 128 20.56 17.92 2.95
N GLY A 129 19.80 17.52 1.93
CA GLY A 129 19.84 16.18 1.34
C GLY A 129 19.24 15.05 2.19
N GLY A 130 18.69 15.38 3.36
CA GLY A 130 18.09 14.46 4.33
C GLY A 130 19.06 13.86 5.35
N ARG A 131 18.50 13.26 6.40
CA ARG A 131 19.18 12.69 7.58
C ARG A 131 18.46 11.43 8.04
N LEU A 132 19.22 10.60 8.77
CA LEU A 132 18.67 9.48 9.53
C LEU A 132 18.51 9.91 10.99
N TYR A 133 17.27 9.93 11.49
CA TYR A 133 17.00 10.18 12.90
C TYR A 133 16.72 8.91 13.68
N TRP A 134 17.34 8.81 14.85
CA TRP A 134 17.01 7.79 15.82
C TRP A 134 15.55 7.90 16.27
N SER A 135 14.87 6.76 16.29
CA SER A 135 13.65 6.60 17.08
C SER A 135 13.93 5.85 18.40
N SER A 136 12.98 5.87 19.32
CA SER A 136 12.96 4.98 20.49
C SER A 136 12.46 3.56 20.17
N THR A 137 12.03 3.31 18.92
CA THR A 137 11.44 2.03 18.51
C THR A 137 12.53 1.04 18.09
N SER A 138 12.76 0.01 18.92
CA SER A 138 13.65 -1.10 18.58
C SER A 138 13.09 -1.95 17.44
N ASP A 139 13.99 -2.57 16.66
CA ASP A 139 13.61 -3.53 15.63
C ASP A 139 13.16 -4.85 16.30
N VAL A 140 12.01 -5.37 15.87
CA VAL A 140 11.38 -6.55 16.48
C VAL A 140 12.05 -7.87 16.09
N VAL A 141 12.76 -7.90 14.95
CA VAL A 141 13.47 -9.08 14.44
C VAL A 141 14.94 -9.06 14.88
N LEU A 142 15.55 -7.88 14.89
CA LEU A 142 16.97 -7.67 15.17
C LEU A 142 17.15 -6.80 16.42
N PRO A 143 17.26 -7.38 17.63
CA PRO A 143 17.21 -6.64 18.90
C PRO A 143 18.40 -5.70 19.14
N ASP A 144 19.49 -5.88 18.39
CA ASP A 144 20.65 -5.00 18.35
C ASP A 144 20.45 -3.77 17.43
N ARG A 145 19.29 -3.64 16.79
CA ARG A 145 18.94 -2.56 15.86
C ARG A 145 17.72 -1.77 16.31
N VAL A 146 17.58 -0.57 15.74
CA VAL A 146 16.52 0.40 16.03
C VAL A 146 16.05 1.01 14.73
N LEU A 147 14.73 1.21 14.60
CA LEU A 147 14.14 1.89 13.46
C LEU A 147 14.58 3.35 13.41
N VAL A 148 14.89 3.84 12.21
CA VAL A 148 15.25 5.23 11.97
C VAL A 148 14.32 5.82 10.91
N ILE A 149 14.12 7.13 10.93
CA ILE A 149 13.42 7.82 9.83
C ILE A 149 14.46 8.38 8.86
N ASP A 150 14.24 8.26 7.56
CA ASP A 150 15.07 8.88 6.52
C ASP A 150 14.35 10.07 5.90
N THR A 151 14.79 11.28 6.27
CA THR A 151 14.20 12.52 5.77
C THR A 151 14.62 12.85 4.35
N SER A 152 15.53 12.08 3.72
CA SER A 152 15.85 12.28 2.30
C SER A 152 14.71 11.84 1.38
N ARG A 153 13.91 10.85 1.82
CA ARG A 153 12.83 10.22 1.05
C ARG A 153 11.47 10.21 1.74
N GLY A 154 11.42 10.51 3.05
CA GLY A 154 10.16 10.51 3.80
C GLY A 154 9.65 9.11 4.14
N ASP A 155 10.56 8.16 4.35
CA ASP A 155 10.24 6.76 4.67
C ASP A 155 10.94 6.35 5.97
N SER A 156 10.46 5.29 6.62
CA SER A 156 11.26 4.58 7.61
C SER A 156 12.51 4.10 6.92
N GLY A 157 13.65 4.65 7.31
CA GLY A 157 14.91 4.04 6.95
C GLY A 157 14.97 2.63 7.51
N ASN A 158 15.75 1.76 6.85
CA ASN A 158 16.10 0.46 7.41
C ASN A 158 16.61 0.61 8.85
N SER A 159 16.31 -0.36 9.72
CA SER A 159 16.83 -0.34 11.09
C SER A 159 18.35 -0.20 11.11
N GLN A 160 18.91 0.46 12.12
CA GLN A 160 20.35 0.66 12.25
C GLN A 160 20.88 0.02 13.53
N ALA A 161 22.11 -0.48 13.50
CA ALA A 161 22.76 -1.03 14.68
C ALA A 161 22.84 0.03 15.79
N LYS A 162 22.49 -0.33 17.02
CA LYS A 162 22.46 0.56 18.20
C LYS A 162 23.80 1.25 18.48
N THR A 163 24.90 0.67 17.99
CA THR A 163 26.27 1.18 18.08
C THR A 163 26.62 2.25 17.05
N GLY A 164 25.83 2.39 15.98
CA GLY A 164 26.03 3.43 14.97
C GLY A 164 25.71 4.83 15.50
N SER A 165 26.20 5.88 14.84
CA SER A 165 25.97 7.26 15.24
C SER A 165 25.05 7.99 14.26
N TRP A 166 23.87 8.40 14.71
CA TRP A 166 22.85 9.06 13.89
C TRP A 166 22.30 10.31 14.55
N SER A 167 21.46 11.04 13.81
CA SER A 167 20.88 12.31 14.22
C SER A 167 19.81 12.11 15.31
N VAL A 168 19.65 13.11 16.16
CA VAL A 168 18.66 13.12 17.24
C VAL A 168 17.84 14.40 17.16
N ARG A 169 16.52 14.27 17.28
CA ARG A 169 15.59 15.38 17.46
C ARG A 169 14.64 14.96 18.56
N LEU A 170 14.64 15.70 19.66
CA LEU A 170 13.81 15.36 20.80
C LEU A 170 12.39 15.89 20.61
N VAL A 171 11.48 15.18 21.25
CA VAL A 171 10.06 15.54 21.33
C VAL A 171 9.63 15.53 22.79
N ARG A 172 8.65 16.36 23.13
CA ARG A 172 8.01 16.46 24.43
C ARG A 172 6.51 16.77 24.25
N GLY A 173 5.79 16.89 25.36
CA GLY A 173 4.40 17.34 25.31
C GLY A 173 3.49 16.40 24.49
N GLY A 174 2.45 16.99 23.89
CA GLY A 174 1.18 16.33 23.56
C GLY A 174 0.12 16.82 24.55
N ASP A 175 -1.07 17.20 24.08
CA ASP A 175 -2.17 17.45 25.00
C ASP A 175 -2.31 16.22 25.91
N SER A 176 -2.40 16.49 27.22
CA SER A 176 -3.01 15.52 28.14
C SER A 176 -4.27 14.98 27.45
N TRP A 177 -4.48 13.67 27.25
CA TRP A 177 -5.73 13.21 26.60
C TRP A 177 -6.93 13.77 27.42
N GLY A 178 -7.53 14.90 27.03
CA GLY A 178 -8.47 14.90 25.93
C GLY A 178 -7.71 14.87 24.60
N SER A 179 -7.83 13.77 23.86
CA SER A 179 -7.27 13.54 22.52
C SER A 179 -5.72 13.61 22.34
N PHE A 180 -5.03 12.53 22.76
CA PHE A 180 -3.76 11.92 22.27
C PHE A 180 -2.51 11.83 23.22
N ASN A 181 -2.55 11.09 24.35
CA ASN A 181 -1.45 10.57 25.21
C ASN A 181 -0.88 9.19 24.71
N VAL A 182 0.44 9.07 24.66
CA VAL A 182 1.19 7.84 24.26
C VAL A 182 0.93 6.63 25.18
N ALA A 183 0.29 6.90 26.30
CA ALA A 183 -0.36 6.03 27.28
C ALA A 183 -1.48 5.10 26.73
N ALA A 184 -2.06 5.40 25.57
CA ALA A 184 -3.17 4.65 24.95
C ALA A 184 -2.80 4.04 23.57
N LEU A 185 -1.51 3.92 23.27
CA LEU A 185 -1.06 3.08 22.17
C LEU A 185 -0.88 1.68 22.73
N PRO A 186 -1.74 0.72 22.37
CA PRO A 186 -1.50 -0.65 22.78
C PRO A 186 -0.17 -1.13 22.20
N ASP A 187 0.44 -2.10 22.87
CA ASP A 187 1.58 -2.82 22.31
C ASP A 187 1.25 -3.33 20.90
N PRO A 188 2.23 -3.44 19.98
CA PRO A 188 1.99 -3.94 18.64
C PRO A 188 1.22 -5.26 18.67
N PHE A 189 0.07 -5.27 18.00
CA PHE A 189 -0.75 -6.46 17.82
C PHE A 189 -0.95 -6.71 16.33
N ALA A 190 -1.14 -7.97 15.98
CA ALA A 190 -1.39 -8.41 14.61
C ALA A 190 -2.36 -9.58 14.63
N PHE A 191 -3.01 -9.82 13.50
CA PHE A 191 -3.80 -11.02 13.28
C PHE A 191 -3.07 -11.92 12.29
N ALA A 192 -3.20 -13.23 12.48
CA ALA A 192 -2.79 -14.21 11.49
C ALA A 192 -3.69 -14.11 10.27
N GLU A 193 -3.09 -14.05 9.08
CA GLU A 193 -3.83 -14.15 7.84
C GLU A 193 -4.44 -15.56 7.70
N GLN A 194 -5.67 -15.62 7.18
CA GLN A 194 -6.34 -16.88 6.86
C GLN A 194 -6.37 -17.09 5.35
N LEU A 195 -5.68 -18.12 4.90
CA LEU A 195 -5.66 -18.53 3.50
C LEU A 195 -6.62 -19.69 3.26
N ASP A 196 -6.98 -19.88 1.99
CA ASP A 196 -7.80 -20.98 1.51
C ASP A 196 -9.14 -21.13 2.26
N VAL A 197 -9.78 -20.01 2.60
CA VAL A 197 -11.07 -20.04 3.30
C VAL A 197 -12.23 -20.25 2.32
N PRO A 198 -13.33 -20.92 2.71
CA PRO A 198 -14.50 -21.03 1.84
C PRO A 198 -15.08 -19.66 1.47
N VAL A 199 -15.65 -19.54 0.26
CA VAL A 199 -16.35 -18.32 -0.18
C VAL A 199 -17.59 -18.06 0.69
N ASP A 200 -17.93 -16.79 0.87
CA ASP A 200 -19.07 -16.33 1.68
C ASP A 200 -19.12 -16.80 3.15
N ASP A 201 -18.05 -17.41 3.65
CA ASP A 201 -17.97 -17.91 5.03
C ASP A 201 -17.75 -16.77 6.04
N LEU A 202 -18.32 -16.91 7.23
CA LEU A 202 -18.06 -15.97 8.33
C LEU A 202 -16.73 -16.33 8.98
N ARG A 203 -15.71 -15.50 8.78
CA ARG A 203 -14.37 -15.70 9.32
C ARG A 203 -14.18 -14.91 10.59
N GLN A 204 -13.58 -15.56 11.58
CA GLN A 204 -13.16 -14.94 12.82
C GLN A 204 -11.64 -15.06 12.94
N SER A 205 -11.00 -14.02 13.46
CA SER A 205 -9.58 -14.08 13.83
C SER A 205 -9.36 -14.99 15.04
N GLU A 206 -8.11 -15.26 15.34
CA GLU A 206 -7.70 -15.64 16.69
C GLU A 206 -8.02 -14.52 17.70
N VAL A 207 -8.05 -14.89 18.97
CA VAL A 207 -8.23 -13.93 20.06
C VAL A 207 -6.87 -13.33 20.41
N ILE A 208 -6.75 -12.01 20.30
CA ILE A 208 -5.57 -11.27 20.75
C ILE A 208 -5.85 -10.64 22.12
N THR A 209 -4.82 -10.45 22.93
CA THR A 209 -4.92 -9.67 24.18
C THR A 209 -4.31 -8.30 23.95
N ILE A 210 -5.04 -7.25 24.28
CA ILE A 210 -4.57 -5.88 24.17
C ILE A 210 -3.77 -5.53 25.42
N SER A 211 -2.50 -5.24 25.25
CA SER A 211 -1.59 -4.78 26.32
C SER A 211 -1.10 -3.36 26.04
N GLY A 212 -0.45 -2.72 27.01
CA GLY A 212 0.13 -1.38 26.87
C GLY A 212 -0.86 -0.22 27.06
N LEU A 213 -2.16 -0.50 27.20
CA LEU A 213 -3.14 0.54 27.54
C LEU A 213 -3.00 0.95 29.01
N ASN A 214 -3.15 2.22 29.32
CA ASN A 214 -3.26 2.69 30.71
C ASN A 214 -4.51 3.56 30.97
N VAL A 215 -5.32 3.77 29.93
CA VAL A 215 -6.65 4.39 29.99
C VAL A 215 -7.61 3.61 29.08
N PRO A 216 -8.93 3.58 29.38
CA PRO A 216 -9.93 3.04 28.48
C PRO A 216 -9.83 3.70 27.10
N THR A 217 -9.68 2.89 26.05
CA THR A 217 -9.34 3.34 24.71
C THR A 217 -10.35 2.83 23.70
N GLN A 218 -10.75 3.68 22.76
CA GLN A 218 -11.76 3.32 21.78
C GLN A 218 -11.25 2.23 20.81
N VAL A 219 -12.07 1.20 20.63
CA VAL A 219 -11.92 0.16 19.63
C VAL A 219 -12.97 0.34 18.55
N SER A 220 -12.57 0.27 17.29
CA SER A 220 -13.47 0.29 16.14
C SER A 220 -12.97 -0.61 15.03
N VAL A 221 -13.88 -1.04 14.16
CA VAL A 221 -13.56 -1.83 12.95
C VAL A 221 -14.02 -1.10 11.71
N MET A 222 -13.25 -1.22 10.63
CA MET A 222 -13.57 -0.66 9.32
C MET A 222 -13.09 -1.58 8.21
N GLY A 223 -13.80 -1.56 7.08
CA GLY A 223 -13.48 -2.41 5.92
C GLY A 223 -13.87 -3.87 6.11
N GLY A 224 -14.08 -4.56 4.99
CA GLY A 224 -14.62 -5.91 4.96
C GLY A 224 -16.14 -5.97 5.13
N SER A 225 -16.76 -6.96 4.49
CA SER A 225 -18.21 -7.17 4.58
C SER A 225 -18.58 -7.72 5.95
N GLU A 226 -19.66 -7.22 6.56
CA GLU A 226 -20.14 -7.63 7.89
C GLU A 226 -19.07 -7.54 9.00
N ALA A 227 -18.15 -6.58 8.88
CA ALA A 227 -17.08 -6.37 9.83
C ALA A 227 -17.61 -6.06 11.24
N ALA A 228 -17.12 -6.81 12.23
CA ALA A 228 -17.45 -6.65 13.64
C ALA A 228 -16.26 -7.07 14.51
N PHE A 229 -16.26 -6.66 15.77
CA PHE A 229 -15.33 -7.15 16.79
C PHE A 229 -16.08 -7.52 18.06
N ALA A 230 -15.48 -8.40 18.86
CA ALA A 230 -15.97 -8.78 20.18
C ALA A 230 -14.89 -8.50 21.22
N LEU A 231 -15.29 -7.94 22.37
CA LEU A 231 -14.44 -7.80 23.56
C LEU A 231 -14.76 -8.93 24.54
N ASN A 232 -13.73 -9.58 25.09
CA ASN A 232 -13.82 -10.55 26.19
C ASN A 232 -14.88 -11.65 25.98
N ALA A 233 -14.89 -12.27 24.78
CA ALA A 233 -15.88 -13.27 24.35
C ALA A 233 -17.35 -12.80 24.38
N GLY A 234 -17.59 -11.48 24.38
CA GLY A 234 -18.90 -10.87 24.24
C GLY A 234 -19.47 -10.98 22.81
N PRO A 235 -20.63 -10.35 22.56
CA PRO A 235 -21.22 -10.33 21.23
C PRO A 235 -20.37 -9.52 20.24
N PHE A 236 -20.35 -9.94 18.98
CA PHE A 236 -19.75 -9.17 17.88
C PHE A 236 -20.58 -7.92 17.58
N VAL A 237 -19.94 -6.76 17.65
CA VAL A 237 -20.53 -5.45 17.36
C VAL A 237 -19.71 -4.68 16.32
N SER A 238 -20.36 -3.78 15.58
CA SER A 238 -19.71 -2.86 14.64
C SER A 238 -19.63 -1.43 15.18
N SER A 239 -20.43 -1.10 16.18
CA SER A 239 -20.37 0.18 16.89
C SER A 239 -19.10 0.25 17.75
N PRO A 240 -18.40 1.40 17.81
CA PRO A 240 -17.22 1.54 18.64
C PRO A 240 -17.49 1.25 20.13
N GLN A 241 -16.51 0.66 20.81
CA GLN A 241 -16.54 0.38 22.26
C GLN A 241 -15.26 0.86 22.93
N LEU A 242 -15.21 0.86 24.26
CA LEU A 242 -13.98 1.13 25.01
C LEU A 242 -13.37 -0.20 25.47
N ALA A 243 -12.08 -0.38 25.20
CA ALA A 243 -11.28 -1.48 25.75
C ALA A 243 -10.30 -0.96 26.79
N VAL A 244 -9.98 -1.80 27.77
CA VAL A 244 -8.95 -1.56 28.79
C VAL A 244 -7.79 -2.55 28.63
N ASN A 245 -6.69 -2.28 29.33
CA ASN A 245 -5.53 -3.17 29.33
C ASN A 245 -5.88 -4.57 29.79
N GLY A 246 -5.46 -5.58 29.02
CA GLY A 246 -5.77 -6.98 29.26
C GLY A 246 -7.06 -7.46 28.59
N ASP A 247 -7.84 -6.59 27.96
CA ASP A 247 -9.02 -7.02 27.20
C ASP A 247 -8.62 -7.90 26.02
N GLN A 248 -9.43 -8.92 25.80
CA GLN A 248 -9.30 -9.83 24.68
C GLN A 248 -10.17 -9.36 23.52
N ILE A 249 -9.62 -9.34 22.31
CA ILE A 249 -10.33 -8.93 21.09
C ILE A 249 -10.33 -10.06 20.08
N GLN A 250 -11.50 -10.29 19.48
CA GLN A 250 -11.66 -11.11 18.29
C GLN A 250 -12.35 -10.30 17.20
N VAL A 251 -11.84 -10.36 15.97
CA VAL A 251 -12.40 -9.69 14.79
C VAL A 251 -13.17 -10.69 13.95
N ARG A 252 -14.25 -10.26 13.30
CA ARG A 252 -15.03 -11.05 12.35
C ARG A 252 -15.34 -10.26 11.10
N HIS A 253 -15.36 -10.95 9.96
CA HIS A 253 -15.95 -10.47 8.71
C HIS A 253 -16.55 -11.63 7.90
N ARG A 254 -17.21 -11.34 6.79
CA ARG A 254 -17.55 -12.32 5.75
C ARG A 254 -16.44 -12.36 4.69
N ALA A 255 -15.96 -13.56 4.36
CA ALA A 255 -15.03 -13.79 3.25
C ALA A 255 -15.67 -13.40 1.92
N ALA A 256 -14.86 -13.24 0.87
CA ALA A 256 -15.37 -12.84 -0.43
C ALA A 256 -16.34 -13.88 -1.03
N PRO A 257 -17.33 -13.46 -1.84
CA PRO A 257 -18.21 -14.38 -2.57
C PRO A 257 -17.52 -15.04 -3.78
N THR A 258 -16.32 -14.57 -4.14
CA THR A 258 -15.56 -15.04 -5.29
C THR A 258 -14.26 -15.73 -4.84
N PRO A 259 -13.78 -16.73 -5.59
CA PRO A 259 -12.52 -17.40 -5.29
C PRO A 259 -11.31 -16.46 -5.48
N SER A 260 -10.15 -16.85 -4.95
CA SER A 260 -8.88 -16.09 -5.04
C SER A 260 -8.97 -14.63 -4.59
N THR A 261 -9.95 -14.28 -3.76
CA THR A 261 -10.28 -12.89 -3.44
C THR A 261 -10.04 -12.63 -1.95
N MET A 262 -9.28 -11.59 -1.66
CA MET A 262 -8.93 -11.19 -0.31
C MET A 262 -9.93 -10.17 0.25
N VAL A 263 -10.39 -10.41 1.47
CA VAL A 263 -11.11 -9.44 2.30
C VAL A 263 -10.20 -8.97 3.43
N THR A 264 -10.17 -7.66 3.65
CA THR A 264 -9.38 -7.02 4.72
C THR A 264 -10.30 -6.24 5.65
N THR A 265 -10.22 -6.52 6.94
CA THR A 265 -10.87 -5.75 8.00
C THR A 265 -9.81 -5.15 8.90
N ARG A 266 -9.85 -3.83 9.07
CA ARG A 266 -8.93 -3.11 9.95
C ARG A 266 -9.59 -2.92 11.31
N LEU A 267 -8.95 -3.44 12.35
CA LEU A 267 -9.25 -3.12 13.73
C LEU A 267 -8.37 -1.93 14.14
N ARG A 268 -8.99 -0.90 14.71
CA ARG A 268 -8.31 0.24 15.32
C ARG A 268 -8.54 0.22 16.82
N VAL A 269 -7.46 0.42 17.57
CA VAL A 269 -7.46 0.58 19.03
C VAL A 269 -6.70 1.86 19.34
N GLY A 270 -7.43 2.94 19.60
CA GLY A 270 -6.86 4.28 19.78
C GLY A 270 -6.09 4.75 18.54
N GLY A 271 -4.78 4.91 18.67
CA GLY A 271 -3.88 5.28 17.58
C GLY A 271 -3.29 4.10 16.78
N SER A 272 -3.38 2.87 17.29
CA SER A 272 -2.83 1.68 16.65
C SER A 272 -3.88 0.96 15.80
N SER A 273 -3.45 0.27 14.75
CA SER A 273 -4.33 -0.58 13.95
C SER A 273 -3.65 -1.85 13.49
N ALA A 274 -4.42 -2.93 13.39
CA ALA A 274 -4.01 -4.16 12.74
C ALA A 274 -5.07 -4.60 11.73
N GLU A 275 -4.66 -5.42 10.78
CA GLU A 275 -5.53 -5.90 9.72
C GLU A 275 -5.74 -7.40 9.88
N PHE A 276 -7.01 -7.81 9.91
CA PHE A 276 -7.42 -9.19 9.77
C PHE A 276 -7.75 -9.44 8.30
N ARG A 277 -7.07 -10.43 7.70
CA ARG A 277 -7.16 -10.74 6.28
C ARG A 277 -7.62 -12.18 6.09
N SER A 278 -8.58 -12.39 5.19
CA SER A 278 -8.95 -13.71 4.71
C SER A 278 -8.91 -13.76 3.19
N THR A 279 -8.26 -14.76 2.62
CA THR A 279 -8.21 -15.00 1.18
C THR A 279 -8.93 -16.30 0.87
N THR A 280 -9.91 -16.24 -0.03
CA THR A 280 -10.73 -17.40 -0.39
C THR A 280 -9.93 -18.46 -1.13
N ILE A 281 -10.42 -19.70 -1.10
CA ILE A 281 -9.85 -20.85 -1.83
C ILE A 281 -9.53 -20.44 -3.28
N PRO A 282 -8.33 -20.80 -3.79
CA PRO A 282 -7.91 -20.50 -5.15
C PRO A 282 -8.90 -21.04 -6.18
N GLY A 283 -9.31 -20.14 -7.05
CA GLY A 283 -10.16 -20.43 -8.18
C GLY A 283 -9.40 -21.14 -9.29
N GLN A 284 -10.13 -21.97 -10.02
CA GLN A 284 -9.63 -22.75 -11.13
C GLN A 284 -10.23 -22.21 -12.42
N ARG A 285 -9.42 -22.11 -13.47
CA ARG A 285 -9.87 -21.59 -14.75
C ARG A 285 -10.25 -22.73 -15.68
N VAL A 286 -11.19 -22.44 -16.58
CA VAL A 286 -11.61 -23.35 -17.64
C VAL A 286 -11.05 -22.83 -18.96
N GLY A 287 -10.48 -23.73 -19.75
CA GLY A 287 -9.82 -23.42 -21.01
C GLY A 287 -9.63 -24.66 -21.86
N GLY A 288 -8.95 -24.45 -22.99
CA GLY A 288 -8.89 -25.45 -24.04
C GLY A 288 -8.15 -24.96 -25.27
N SER A 289 -8.41 -25.63 -26.40
CA SER A 289 -7.88 -25.23 -27.71
C SER A 289 -8.97 -25.17 -28.78
N VAL A 290 -8.74 -24.29 -29.75
CA VAL A 290 -9.56 -24.12 -30.94
C VAL A 290 -8.74 -24.49 -32.16
N ALA A 291 -9.33 -25.28 -33.06
CA ALA A 291 -8.74 -25.68 -34.32
C ALA A 291 -9.73 -25.58 -35.49
N GLY A 292 -9.24 -25.16 -36.66
CA GLY A 292 -10.02 -25.06 -37.89
C GLY A 292 -10.82 -23.77 -38.02
N LEU A 293 -10.59 -22.77 -37.16
CA LEU A 293 -11.23 -21.46 -37.24
C LEU A 293 -10.60 -20.62 -38.36
N LEU A 294 -11.40 -20.38 -39.38
CA LEU A 294 -11.08 -19.51 -40.52
C LEU A 294 -11.96 -18.25 -40.56
N GLY A 295 -13.15 -18.33 -39.95
CA GLY A 295 -14.15 -17.28 -39.95
C GLY A 295 -14.14 -16.42 -38.71
N ALA A 296 -14.68 -15.20 -38.85
CA ALA A 296 -14.85 -14.27 -37.74
C ALA A 296 -16.20 -14.47 -37.03
N GLY A 297 -16.23 -14.21 -35.71
CA GLY A 297 -17.45 -14.17 -34.91
C GLY A 297 -17.68 -15.38 -33.99
N LEU A 298 -16.70 -16.28 -33.84
CA LEU A 298 -16.80 -17.34 -32.83
C LEU A 298 -16.85 -16.72 -31.42
N VAL A 299 -17.87 -17.10 -30.65
CA VAL A 299 -17.99 -16.77 -29.22
C VAL A 299 -18.27 -18.05 -28.45
N LEU A 300 -17.43 -18.34 -27.47
CA LEU A 300 -17.64 -19.42 -26.51
C LEU A 300 -18.32 -18.86 -25.26
N ARG A 301 -19.12 -19.68 -24.58
CA ARG A 301 -19.80 -19.29 -23.34
C ARG A 301 -19.55 -20.29 -22.23
N LEU A 302 -19.15 -19.79 -21.06
CA LEU A 302 -18.97 -20.59 -19.85
C LEU A 302 -20.20 -20.46 -18.94
N ASN A 303 -20.78 -21.59 -18.56
CA ASN A 303 -21.88 -21.74 -17.59
C ASN A 303 -23.09 -20.84 -17.86
N GLY A 304 -23.30 -20.46 -19.13
CA GLY A 304 -24.40 -19.58 -19.52
C GLY A 304 -24.19 -18.09 -19.20
N VAL A 305 -23.03 -17.70 -18.66
CA VAL A 305 -22.79 -16.36 -18.10
C VAL A 305 -21.68 -15.60 -18.83
N GLU A 306 -20.46 -16.15 -18.87
CA GLU A 306 -19.31 -15.44 -19.45
C GLU A 306 -19.15 -15.76 -20.93
N ASP A 307 -19.13 -14.73 -21.78
CA ASP A 307 -18.82 -14.83 -23.20
C ASP A 307 -17.34 -14.52 -23.49
N LEU A 308 -16.68 -15.39 -24.25
CA LEU A 308 -15.30 -15.27 -24.69
C LEU A 308 -15.23 -15.28 -26.24
N PRO A 309 -15.00 -14.12 -26.87
CA PRO A 309 -14.74 -14.05 -28.31
C PRO A 309 -13.41 -14.72 -28.67
N ILE A 310 -13.42 -15.52 -29.75
CA ILE A 310 -12.23 -16.20 -30.27
C ILE A 310 -11.92 -15.68 -31.66
N ALA A 311 -10.69 -15.19 -31.86
CA ALA A 311 -10.27 -14.54 -33.11
C ALA A 311 -9.47 -15.46 -34.05
N ALA A 312 -8.84 -16.51 -33.53
CA ALA A 312 -8.00 -17.43 -34.29
C ALA A 312 -7.87 -18.78 -33.56
N ASP A 313 -7.33 -19.77 -34.27
CA ASP A 313 -6.87 -21.03 -33.69
C ASP A 313 -5.83 -20.80 -32.58
N GLY A 314 -5.80 -21.70 -31.60
CA GLY A 314 -4.88 -21.63 -30.48
C GLY A 314 -5.53 -22.00 -29.15
N THR A 315 -4.84 -21.73 -28.05
CA THR A 315 -5.36 -21.96 -26.70
C THR A 315 -6.25 -20.80 -26.24
N PHE A 316 -7.30 -21.12 -25.49
CA PHE A 316 -8.17 -20.14 -24.85
C PHE A 316 -8.34 -20.46 -23.36
N GLN A 317 -8.71 -19.45 -22.58
CA GLN A 317 -9.04 -19.59 -21.17
C GLN A 317 -10.06 -18.51 -20.78
N PHE A 318 -11.08 -18.90 -20.04
CA PHE A 318 -12.07 -17.98 -19.48
C PHE A 318 -11.50 -17.16 -18.31
N ALA A 319 -12.03 -15.95 -18.13
CA ALA A 319 -11.62 -15.05 -17.06
C ALA A 319 -12.29 -15.42 -15.72
N ALA A 320 -13.50 -16.00 -15.75
CA ALA A 320 -14.16 -16.50 -14.56
C ALA A 320 -13.37 -17.66 -13.94
N GLU A 321 -13.30 -17.62 -12.62
CA GLU A 321 -12.71 -18.67 -11.82
C GLU A 321 -13.83 -19.46 -11.13
N LEU A 322 -13.75 -20.78 -11.20
CA LEU A 322 -14.68 -21.72 -10.57
C LEU A 322 -13.97 -22.46 -9.44
N LEU A 323 -14.69 -22.91 -8.42
CA LEU A 323 -14.11 -23.70 -7.34
C LEU A 323 -13.88 -25.15 -7.78
N MET A 324 -12.93 -25.82 -7.14
CA MET A 324 -12.76 -27.27 -7.33
C MET A 324 -14.06 -27.99 -6.93
N GLY A 325 -14.53 -28.89 -7.79
CA GLY A 325 -15.80 -29.59 -7.59
C GLY A 325 -17.01 -28.91 -8.23
N ASP A 326 -16.89 -27.66 -8.69
CA ASP A 326 -17.95 -27.00 -9.45
C ASP A 326 -18.13 -27.68 -10.82
N SER A 327 -19.36 -27.65 -11.33
CA SER A 327 -19.63 -28.03 -12.70
C SER A 327 -19.24 -26.92 -13.66
N TYR A 328 -18.66 -27.29 -14.79
CA TYR A 328 -18.46 -26.39 -15.92
C TYR A 328 -19.21 -26.88 -17.17
N ALA A 329 -19.62 -25.95 -18.01
CA ALA A 329 -20.21 -26.16 -19.32
C ALA A 329 -19.77 -25.04 -20.27
N VAL A 330 -19.02 -25.40 -21.31
CA VAL A 330 -18.58 -24.56 -22.41
C VAL A 330 -19.46 -24.85 -23.62
N THR A 331 -20.10 -23.81 -24.16
CA THR A 331 -20.96 -23.90 -25.35
C THR A 331 -20.52 -22.89 -26.40
N VAL A 332 -20.94 -23.09 -27.65
CA VAL A 332 -20.81 -22.07 -28.69
C VAL A 332 -22.00 -21.13 -28.60
N ALA A 333 -21.76 -19.88 -28.19
CA ALA A 333 -22.76 -18.83 -28.14
C ALA A 333 -22.93 -18.09 -29.47
N GLY A 334 -21.88 -18.04 -30.30
CA GLY A 334 -21.91 -17.47 -31.65
C GLY A 334 -21.05 -18.27 -32.60
N GLN A 335 -21.62 -18.68 -33.74
CA GLN A 335 -20.89 -19.36 -34.81
C GLN A 335 -20.19 -18.34 -35.72
N PRO A 336 -19.04 -18.68 -36.35
CA PRO A 336 -18.42 -17.84 -37.35
C PRO A 336 -19.35 -17.58 -38.54
N THR A 337 -19.39 -16.33 -39.00
CA THR A 337 -20.29 -15.92 -40.09
C THR A 337 -19.57 -15.68 -41.41
N VAL A 338 -18.26 -15.38 -41.40
CA VAL A 338 -17.49 -15.09 -42.62
C VAL A 338 -16.06 -15.63 -42.54
N PRO A 339 -15.71 -16.69 -43.30
CA PRO A 339 -16.65 -17.65 -43.89
C PRO A 339 -17.57 -18.29 -42.84
N VAL A 340 -18.76 -18.74 -43.26
CA VAL A 340 -19.67 -19.49 -42.37
C VAL A 340 -19.00 -20.80 -41.97
N GLN A 341 -18.89 -21.02 -40.66
CA GLN A 341 -18.39 -22.28 -40.10
C GLN A 341 -19.33 -22.80 -39.03
N GLU A 342 -19.27 -24.11 -38.82
CA GLU A 342 -19.88 -24.78 -37.69
C GLU A 342 -18.78 -25.27 -36.76
N CYS A 343 -18.71 -24.68 -35.57
CA CYS A 343 -17.85 -25.07 -34.49
C CYS A 343 -18.60 -25.96 -33.52
N THR A 344 -17.96 -27.05 -33.09
CA THR A 344 -18.48 -28.02 -32.13
C THR A 344 -17.55 -28.12 -30.92
N VAL A 345 -18.11 -28.49 -29.77
CA VAL A 345 -17.38 -28.61 -28.50
C VAL A 345 -17.23 -30.08 -28.12
N ALA A 346 -16.01 -30.52 -27.85
CA ALA A 346 -15.69 -31.79 -27.19
C ALA A 346 -15.10 -31.51 -25.80
N ASP A 347 -15.37 -32.41 -24.84
CA ASP A 347 -14.99 -32.27 -23.43
C ASP A 347 -15.46 -30.95 -22.78
N GLY A 348 -16.50 -30.36 -23.36
CA GLY A 348 -17.04 -29.05 -22.97
C GLY A 348 -17.79 -29.04 -21.65
N SER A 349 -17.93 -30.16 -20.95
CA SER A 349 -18.62 -30.19 -19.66
C SER A 349 -18.03 -31.22 -18.71
N GLY A 350 -18.10 -30.94 -17.42
CA GLY A 350 -17.56 -31.82 -16.40
C GLY A 350 -17.48 -31.14 -15.03
N ILE A 351 -16.60 -31.68 -14.19
CA ILE A 351 -16.29 -31.13 -12.87
C ILE A 351 -14.89 -30.53 -12.91
N VAL A 352 -14.72 -29.36 -12.29
CA VAL A 352 -13.45 -28.64 -12.22
C VAL A 352 -12.46 -29.38 -11.29
N PRO A 353 -11.31 -29.85 -11.80
CA PRO A 353 -10.30 -30.55 -10.99
C PRO A 353 -9.35 -29.56 -10.31
N ASN A 354 -8.49 -30.08 -9.42
CA ASN A 354 -7.34 -29.32 -8.93
C ASN A 354 -6.34 -29.11 -10.09
N GLY A 355 -6.05 -27.85 -10.42
CA GLY A 355 -5.24 -27.45 -11.58
C GLY A 355 -6.04 -26.87 -12.75
N GLY A 356 -7.37 -26.85 -12.66
CA GLY A 356 -8.26 -26.30 -13.68
C GLY A 356 -8.47 -27.20 -14.89
N VAL A 357 -9.30 -26.73 -15.81
CA VAL A 357 -9.68 -27.47 -17.02
C VAL A 357 -8.93 -26.85 -18.19
N SER A 358 -8.22 -27.67 -18.97
CA SER A 358 -7.45 -27.20 -20.13
C SER A 358 -7.62 -28.08 -21.37
N ASN A 359 -8.51 -29.08 -21.32
CA ASN A 359 -8.70 -30.08 -22.36
C ASN A 359 -9.97 -29.87 -23.20
N VAL A 360 -10.69 -28.75 -23.02
CA VAL A 360 -11.85 -28.45 -23.87
C VAL A 360 -11.38 -28.27 -25.31
N LEU A 361 -11.98 -28.98 -26.26
CA LEU A 361 -11.59 -28.92 -27.66
C LEU A 361 -12.71 -28.31 -28.50
N ILE A 362 -12.40 -27.25 -29.24
CA ILE A 362 -13.30 -26.61 -30.19
C ILE A 362 -12.83 -26.96 -31.60
N SER A 363 -13.69 -27.62 -32.37
CA SER A 363 -13.41 -28.01 -33.75
C SER A 363 -14.36 -27.28 -34.70
N CYS A 364 -13.81 -26.44 -35.57
CA CYS A 364 -14.56 -25.67 -36.55
C CYS A 364 -14.41 -26.25 -37.96
N GLN A 365 -15.52 -26.34 -38.69
CA GLN A 365 -15.53 -26.78 -40.08
C GLN A 365 -16.29 -25.78 -40.94
N THR A 366 -15.73 -25.42 -42.10
CA THR A 366 -16.42 -24.55 -43.05
C THR A 366 -17.64 -25.24 -43.61
N VAL A 367 -18.80 -24.61 -43.48
CA VAL A 367 -20.04 -25.11 -44.06
C VAL A 367 -19.95 -24.97 -45.57
N ARG A 368 -20.07 -26.09 -46.28
CA ARG A 368 -20.04 -26.14 -47.74
C ARG A 368 -21.46 -26.24 -48.28
N PHE A 369 -21.76 -25.44 -49.30
CA PHE A 369 -23.03 -25.51 -50.02
C PHE A 369 -22.80 -26.08 -51.42
N PRO A 370 -23.66 -26.99 -51.90
CA PRO A 370 -23.57 -27.45 -53.27
C PRO A 370 -23.83 -26.29 -54.22
N VAL A 371 -22.98 -26.14 -55.24
CA VAL A 371 -23.16 -25.18 -56.33
C VAL A 371 -23.64 -25.96 -57.55
N GLY A 372 -24.82 -25.59 -58.08
CA GLY A 372 -25.43 -26.27 -59.22
C GLY A 372 -26.30 -25.32 -60.05
N GLY A 373 -26.64 -25.76 -61.25
CA GLY A 373 -27.48 -25.00 -62.18
C GLY A 373 -27.97 -25.85 -63.35
N ILE A 374 -28.85 -25.27 -64.16
CA ILE A 374 -29.38 -25.90 -65.38
C ILE A 374 -28.72 -25.24 -66.60
N VAL A 375 -28.17 -26.05 -67.50
CA VAL A 375 -27.65 -25.59 -68.79
C VAL A 375 -28.76 -25.72 -69.84
N ASN A 376 -29.25 -24.58 -70.35
CA ASN A 376 -30.26 -24.54 -71.40
C ASN A 376 -29.64 -24.14 -72.75
N GLY A 377 -30.08 -24.77 -73.84
CA GLY A 377 -29.73 -24.37 -75.21
C GLY A 377 -28.31 -24.74 -75.67
N LEU A 378 -27.66 -25.71 -75.04
CA LEU A 378 -26.33 -26.18 -75.48
C LEU A 378 -26.47 -26.97 -76.79
N LEU A 379 -26.06 -26.36 -77.91
CA LEU A 379 -26.07 -26.97 -79.25
C LEU A 379 -24.72 -27.61 -79.64
N GLY A 380 -23.66 -27.36 -78.86
CA GLY A 380 -22.30 -27.85 -79.10
C GLY A 380 -21.85 -28.91 -78.09
N SER A 381 -20.65 -29.45 -78.30
CA SER A 381 -19.97 -30.33 -77.34
C SER A 381 -18.78 -29.62 -76.68
N GLY A 382 -18.36 -30.09 -75.50
CA GLY A 382 -17.15 -29.58 -74.81
C GLY A 382 -17.38 -28.51 -73.74
N LEU A 383 -18.62 -28.28 -73.26
CA LEU A 383 -18.85 -27.40 -72.11
C LEU A 383 -18.21 -28.01 -70.85
N LEU A 384 -17.30 -27.27 -70.22
CA LEU A 384 -16.68 -27.61 -68.95
C LEU A 384 -17.05 -26.52 -67.93
N LEU A 385 -17.84 -26.89 -66.92
CA LEU A 385 -18.14 -25.99 -65.81
C LEU A 385 -17.00 -26.09 -64.82
N ARG A 386 -16.51 -24.94 -64.33
CA ARG A 386 -15.53 -24.90 -63.24
C ARG A 386 -16.07 -24.25 -61.99
N ASN A 387 -15.97 -24.94 -60.86
CA ASN A 387 -16.27 -24.32 -59.57
C ASN A 387 -14.99 -23.74 -58.96
N ASN A 388 -14.95 -22.41 -58.79
CA ASN A 388 -13.79 -21.69 -58.25
C ASN A 388 -12.44 -22.02 -58.95
N GLY A 389 -12.48 -22.49 -60.20
CA GLY A 389 -11.28 -22.82 -60.98
C GLY A 389 -10.56 -24.12 -60.60
N GLY A 390 -11.08 -24.91 -59.65
CA GLY A 390 -10.43 -26.12 -59.14
C GLY A 390 -11.01 -27.45 -59.66
N ASP A 391 -12.34 -27.53 -59.75
CA ASP A 391 -13.09 -28.69 -60.28
C ASP A 391 -13.71 -28.32 -61.62
#